data_AF-A0A837I8I0-F1
#
_entry.id   AF-A0A837I8I0-F1
#
_cell.length_a   1.000
_cell.length_b   1.000
_cell.length_c   1.000
_cell.angle_alpha   90.00
_cell.angle_beta   90.00
_cell.angle_gamma   90.00
#
_symmetry.space_group_name_H-M   'P 1'
#
loop_
_entity.id
_entity.type
_entity.pdbx_description
1 polymer ?
#
loop_
_entity_poly.entity_id
_entity_poly.type
_entity_poly.pdbx_seq_one_letter_code
_entity_poly.pdbx_strand_id
1 'polypeptide(L)'
;MVEWDDMENADKLFNIRHSLAHLLAIAVLEKDLGAKLGIGPVIDNGFYYDFEFSNGYTPTPEDLKGFEKAMRKMVNKGLPFEGHEISVGDAKKLFASQPYKLDLINEFESEGKNLTIYKTGEFDDLCKGGHVDNTKEIPADGFTITHTAGAYWRGSEKNTMLTRIYGLAFESGEALDAHLKQMEEAKKRDHRKLGKEMELFTIIDEVGAGLPLFYPKGALLRKTIEGFISEQQEKRGYKDIWIPHITKGTLYEISGHLDKYDAMYTPMKIDEHDYYVKPMNCPHFMMLYKTLQHSYKELPVRYTCTTTNYRNEKSGELSGLTRVRSLTQDDCHVFARPDQIEKEIDLMLDMIKEVYAGFGLSDFYVRISLRDSKNKDKYIGNDEVWNTAENALRDIVKKTGWKYEEAEDEAAFYGPHR
;
A
#
# COMPACT_ATOMS: atom_id res chain seq x y z
N MET A 1 -31.16 1.68 -6.60
CA MET A 1 -31.78 1.25 -5.32
C MET A 1 -30.82 0.42 -4.45
N VAL A 2 -29.55 0.24 -4.86
CA VAL A 2 -28.52 -0.54 -4.15
C VAL A 2 -27.59 0.37 -3.31
N GLU A 3 -27.53 1.68 -3.58
CA GLU A 3 -26.56 2.58 -2.93
C GLU A 3 -26.90 3.02 -1.50
N TRP A 4 -28.18 3.00 -1.08
CA TRP A 4 -28.56 3.52 0.25
C TRP A 4 -28.41 2.45 1.34
N ASP A 5 -28.77 1.20 1.04
CA ASP A 5 -28.67 0.07 1.97
C ASP A 5 -27.18 -0.32 2.20
N ASP A 6 -26.35 -0.21 1.16
CA ASP A 6 -24.91 -0.44 1.24
C ASP A 6 -24.19 0.63 2.09
N MET A 7 -24.59 1.90 1.99
CA MET A 7 -24.04 2.98 2.81
C MET A 7 -24.46 2.86 4.27
N GLU A 8 -25.73 2.54 4.54
CA GLU A 8 -26.24 2.37 5.92
C GLU A 8 -25.57 1.18 6.61
N ASN A 9 -25.31 0.08 5.89
CA ASN A 9 -24.58 -1.06 6.43
C ASN A 9 -23.08 -0.76 6.65
N ALA A 10 -22.45 0.02 5.75
CA ALA A 10 -21.06 0.45 5.91
C ALA A 10 -20.86 1.34 7.15
N ASP A 11 -21.75 2.31 7.37
CA ASP A 11 -21.73 3.18 8.54
C ASP A 11 -21.99 2.40 9.84
N LYS A 12 -22.91 1.43 9.80
CA LYS A 12 -23.18 0.55 10.94
C LYS A 12 -21.98 -0.33 11.30
N LEU A 13 -21.31 -0.93 10.31
CA LEU A 13 -20.11 -1.73 10.54
C LEU A 13 -18.95 -0.88 11.07
N PHE A 14 -18.80 0.35 10.57
CA PHE A 14 -17.85 1.31 11.12
C PHE A 14 -18.11 1.52 12.62
N ASN A 15 -19.35 1.82 12.99
CA ASN A 15 -19.75 2.04 14.39
C ASN A 15 -19.50 0.81 15.28
N ILE A 16 -19.82 -0.39 14.80
CA ILE A 16 -19.56 -1.66 15.50
C ILE A 16 -18.06 -1.85 15.73
N ARG A 17 -17.24 -1.71 14.68
CA ARG A 17 -15.77 -1.89 14.74
C ARG A 17 -15.13 -0.88 15.68
N HIS A 18 -15.57 0.38 15.61
CA HIS A 18 -15.05 1.42 16.47
C HIS A 18 -15.39 1.19 17.95
N SER A 19 -16.63 0.79 18.21
CA SER A 19 -17.09 0.41 19.55
C SER A 19 -16.34 -0.80 20.10
N LEU A 20 -16.03 -1.79 19.27
CA LEU A 20 -15.21 -2.94 19.66
C LEU A 20 -13.76 -2.55 19.99
N ALA A 21 -13.20 -1.53 19.34
CA ALA A 21 -11.89 -0.99 19.71
C ALA A 21 -11.89 -0.44 21.14
N HIS A 22 -12.95 0.28 21.55
CA HIS A 22 -13.12 0.73 22.94
C HIS A 22 -13.27 -0.44 23.91
N LEU A 23 -14.09 -1.44 23.56
CA LEU A 23 -14.24 -2.64 24.41
C LEU A 23 -12.91 -3.39 24.58
N LEU A 24 -12.06 -3.42 23.54
CA LEU A 24 -10.72 -3.99 23.64
C LEU A 24 -9.84 -3.18 24.61
N ALA A 25 -9.88 -1.84 24.55
CA ALA A 25 -9.16 -0.99 25.49
C ALA A 25 -9.59 -1.23 26.94
N ILE A 26 -10.89 -1.37 27.20
CA ILE A 26 -11.42 -1.72 28.52
C ILE A 26 -10.90 -3.09 28.97
N ALA A 27 -10.98 -4.10 28.11
CA ALA A 27 -10.52 -5.46 28.43
C ALA A 27 -9.02 -5.52 28.75
N VAL A 28 -8.21 -4.70 28.07
CA VAL A 28 -6.79 -4.56 28.35
C VAL A 28 -6.56 -3.88 29.70
N LEU A 29 -7.26 -2.77 29.99
CA LEU A 29 -7.12 -2.08 31.28
C LEU A 29 -7.60 -2.90 32.48
N GLU A 30 -8.62 -3.75 32.31
CA GLU A 30 -9.03 -4.71 33.36
C GLU A 30 -7.91 -5.70 33.71
N LYS A 31 -7.04 -6.04 32.75
CA LYS A 31 -5.92 -6.96 32.93
C LYS A 31 -4.63 -6.24 33.38
N ASP A 32 -4.38 -5.06 32.84
CA ASP A 32 -3.21 -4.22 33.12
C ASP A 32 -3.65 -2.77 33.31
N LEU A 33 -3.91 -2.39 34.56
CA LEU A 33 -4.28 -1.03 34.95
C LEU A 33 -3.19 0.02 34.62
N GLY A 34 -1.95 -0.43 34.41
CA GLY A 34 -0.83 0.44 34.06
C GLY A 34 -0.69 0.73 32.58
N ALA A 35 -1.44 0.02 31.72
CA ALA A 35 -1.33 0.13 30.27
C ALA A 35 -1.62 1.56 29.78
N LYS A 36 -0.82 2.03 28.81
CA LYS A 36 -1.03 3.31 28.14
C LYS A 36 -1.71 3.10 26.79
N LEU A 37 -2.78 3.85 26.57
CA LEU A 37 -3.63 3.72 25.37
C LEU A 37 -3.13 4.65 24.27
N GLY A 38 -2.77 4.08 23.13
CA GLY A 38 -2.48 4.82 21.90
C GLY A 38 -3.74 5.11 21.09
N ILE A 39 -3.68 4.76 19.80
CA ILE A 39 -4.77 4.94 18.83
C ILE A 39 -5.49 3.61 18.54
N GLY A 40 -6.80 3.69 18.29
CA GLY A 40 -7.62 2.53 17.94
C GLY A 40 -8.59 2.77 16.78
N PRO A 41 -8.12 2.91 15.53
CA PRO A 41 -8.96 3.16 14.39
C PRO A 41 -9.66 1.89 13.86
N VAL A 42 -10.70 2.12 13.08
CA VAL A 42 -11.34 1.12 12.22
C VAL A 42 -10.47 0.87 10.98
N ILE A 43 -10.47 -0.37 10.51
CA ILE A 43 -9.88 -0.81 9.24
C ILE A 43 -10.91 -1.61 8.43
N ASP A 44 -10.65 -1.86 7.15
CA ASP A 44 -11.62 -2.42 6.18
C ASP A 44 -12.39 -3.66 6.66
N ASN A 45 -11.74 -4.54 7.42
CA ASN A 45 -12.34 -5.80 7.91
C ASN A 45 -12.45 -5.87 9.44
N GLY A 46 -12.17 -4.77 10.16
CA GLY A 46 -12.07 -4.83 11.61
C GLY A 46 -11.56 -3.55 12.25
N PHE A 47 -10.70 -3.73 13.25
CA PHE A 47 -10.13 -2.64 14.05
C PHE A 47 -8.78 -3.08 14.61
N TYR A 48 -8.01 -2.12 15.10
CA TYR A 48 -6.89 -2.43 15.99
C TYR A 48 -6.85 -1.42 17.13
N TYR A 49 -6.04 -1.71 18.14
CA TYR A 49 -5.72 -0.73 19.18
C TYR A 49 -4.25 -0.89 19.61
N ASP A 50 -3.55 0.24 19.73
CA ASP A 50 -2.15 0.29 20.15
C ASP A 50 -2.01 0.50 21.67
N PHE A 51 -1.18 -0.33 22.32
CA PHE A 51 -0.97 -0.31 23.76
C PHE A 51 0.52 -0.28 24.11
N GLU A 52 0.88 0.51 25.11
CA GLU A 52 2.12 0.31 25.86
C GLU A 52 1.77 -0.43 27.16
N PHE A 53 2.18 -1.68 27.26
CA PHE A 53 1.93 -2.50 28.43
C PHE A 53 2.92 -2.22 29.56
N SER A 54 2.46 -2.33 30.81
CA SER A 54 3.32 -2.11 31.96
C SER A 54 4.30 -3.27 32.16
N ASN A 55 5.46 -2.97 32.76
CA ASN A 55 6.47 -3.96 33.17
C ASN A 55 6.99 -4.88 32.04
N GLY A 56 6.95 -4.43 30.78
CA GLY A 56 7.41 -5.23 29.63
C GLY A 56 6.51 -6.41 29.29
N TYR A 57 5.28 -6.45 29.82
CA TYR A 57 4.31 -7.48 29.48
C TYR A 57 4.00 -7.47 27.99
N THR A 58 3.99 -8.66 27.38
CA THR A 58 3.59 -8.86 25.98
C THR A 58 2.44 -9.87 25.98
N PRO A 59 1.27 -9.52 25.42
CA PRO A 59 0.13 -10.43 25.37
C PRO A 59 0.45 -11.76 24.70
N THR A 60 0.09 -12.86 25.37
CA THR A 60 0.15 -14.20 24.80
C THR A 60 -1.13 -14.52 24.02
N PRO A 61 -1.16 -15.58 23.18
CA PRO A 61 -2.40 -16.04 22.54
C PRO A 61 -3.52 -16.35 23.55
N GLU A 62 -3.18 -16.83 24.75
CA GLU A 62 -4.13 -17.05 25.85
C GLU A 62 -4.70 -15.74 26.40
N ASP A 63 -3.89 -14.68 26.49
CA ASP A 63 -4.36 -13.36 26.91
C ASP A 63 -5.29 -12.75 25.85
N LEU A 64 -5.01 -12.93 24.55
CA LEU A 64 -5.91 -12.49 23.48
C LEU A 64 -7.30 -13.14 23.59
N LYS A 65 -7.35 -14.46 23.86
CA LYS A 65 -8.61 -15.16 24.16
C LYS A 65 -9.29 -14.60 25.42
N GLY A 66 -8.50 -14.21 26.41
CA GLY A 66 -8.97 -13.54 27.63
C GLY A 66 -9.64 -12.20 27.34
N PHE A 67 -9.00 -11.34 26.53
CA PHE A 67 -9.54 -10.05 26.12
C PHE A 67 -10.83 -10.22 25.33
N GLU A 68 -10.86 -11.12 24.35
CA GLU A 68 -12.07 -11.39 23.57
C GLU A 68 -13.23 -11.86 24.45
N LYS A 69 -12.97 -12.74 25.42
CA LYS A 69 -13.99 -13.18 26.39
C LYS A 69 -14.53 -12.03 27.25
N ALA A 70 -13.66 -11.11 27.69
CA ALA A 70 -14.07 -9.92 28.42
C ALA A 70 -14.94 -9.00 27.54
N MET A 71 -14.57 -8.80 26.28
CA MET A 71 -15.36 -8.05 25.30
C MET A 71 -16.76 -8.66 25.11
N ARG A 72 -16.86 -9.98 24.91
CA ARG A 72 -18.16 -10.67 24.81
C ARG A 72 -19.00 -10.52 26.08
N LYS A 73 -18.37 -10.48 27.26
CA LYS A 73 -19.08 -10.19 28.53
C LYS A 73 -19.65 -8.77 28.55
N MET A 74 -18.92 -7.79 28.02
CA MET A 74 -19.38 -6.39 27.93
C MET A 74 -20.49 -6.20 26.91
N VAL A 75 -20.43 -6.88 25.76
CA VAL A 75 -21.51 -6.95 24.76
C VAL A 75 -22.81 -7.41 25.41
N ASN A 76 -22.77 -8.49 26.20
CA ASN A 76 -23.95 -9.02 26.87
C ASN A 76 -24.52 -8.10 27.98
N LYS A 77 -23.73 -7.15 28.51
CA LYS A 77 -24.20 -6.20 29.52
C LYS A 77 -25.08 -5.08 28.94
N GLY A 78 -24.95 -4.75 27.65
CA GLY A 78 -25.66 -3.62 27.03
C GLY A 78 -25.28 -2.26 27.61
N LEU A 79 -23.97 -1.99 27.69
CA LEU A 79 -23.45 -0.71 28.17
C LEU A 79 -23.73 0.38 27.11
N PRO A 80 -24.21 1.57 27.50
CA PRO A 80 -24.39 2.68 26.56
C PRO A 80 -23.04 3.29 26.17
N PHE A 81 -22.98 3.90 24.99
CA PHE A 81 -21.90 4.79 24.57
C PHE A 81 -22.39 6.25 24.65
N GLU A 82 -21.82 7.04 25.55
CA GLU A 82 -22.28 8.41 25.81
C GLU A 82 -21.17 9.41 25.45
N GLY A 83 -21.42 10.22 24.42
CA GLY A 83 -20.49 11.23 23.93
C GLY A 83 -20.73 12.60 24.58
N HIS A 84 -19.66 13.23 25.08
CA HIS A 84 -19.72 14.58 25.64
C HIS A 84 -18.54 15.44 25.19
N GLU A 85 -18.77 16.73 24.95
CA GLU A 85 -17.70 17.69 24.73
C GLU A 85 -16.94 17.95 26.04
N ILE A 86 -15.62 18.09 25.95
CA ILE A 86 -14.77 18.36 27.10
C ILE A 86 -13.80 19.51 26.78
N SER A 87 -13.50 20.33 27.79
CA SER A 87 -12.48 21.36 27.66
C SER A 87 -11.08 20.73 27.57
N VAL A 88 -10.14 21.38 26.89
CA VAL A 88 -8.74 20.92 26.84
C VAL A 88 -8.15 20.76 28.24
N GLY A 89 -8.45 21.70 29.14
CA GLY A 89 -7.96 21.67 30.51
C GLY A 89 -8.46 20.47 31.30
N ASP A 90 -9.73 20.10 31.14
CA ASP A 90 -10.32 18.95 31.84
C ASP A 90 -9.93 17.62 31.20
N ALA A 91 -9.78 17.58 29.86
CA ALA A 91 -9.24 16.42 29.17
C ALA A 91 -7.81 16.10 29.63
N LYS A 92 -6.94 17.12 29.76
CA LYS A 92 -5.57 16.95 30.28
C LYS A 92 -5.54 16.41 31.71
N LYS A 93 -6.52 16.77 32.55
CA LYS A 93 -6.64 16.22 33.91
C LYS A 93 -7.12 14.77 33.89
N LEU A 94 -8.14 14.47 33.09
CA LEU A 94 -8.72 13.13 32.97
C LEU A 94 -7.70 12.12 32.47
N PHE A 95 -6.93 12.49 31.44
CA PHE A 95 -5.92 11.65 30.81
C PHE A 95 -4.49 11.92 31.32
N ALA A 96 -4.33 12.48 32.52
CA ALA A 96 -3.02 12.87 33.06
C ALA A 96 -2.02 11.69 33.15
N SER A 97 -2.52 10.46 33.31
CA SER A 97 -1.72 9.24 33.35
C SER A 97 -1.52 8.57 31.99
N GLN A 98 -2.05 9.13 30.90
CA GLN A 98 -2.11 8.57 29.55
C GLN A 98 -1.33 9.45 28.56
N PRO A 99 0.01 9.27 28.43
CA PRO A 99 0.88 10.19 27.69
C PRO A 99 0.47 10.34 26.21
N TYR A 100 0.10 9.25 25.54
CA TYR A 100 -0.32 9.29 24.14
C TYR A 100 -1.64 10.04 23.93
N LYS A 101 -2.55 10.01 24.92
CA LYS A 101 -3.79 10.80 24.88
C LYS A 101 -3.48 12.28 25.11
N LEU A 102 -2.53 12.62 25.98
CA LEU A 102 -2.05 14.00 26.13
C LEU A 102 -1.43 14.55 24.85
N ASP A 103 -0.64 13.75 24.14
CA ASP A 103 -0.10 14.12 22.83
C ASP A 103 -1.21 14.47 21.82
N LEU A 104 -2.24 13.62 21.72
CA LEU A 104 -3.40 13.86 20.85
C LEU A 104 -4.17 15.12 21.24
N ILE A 105 -4.36 15.36 22.53
CA ILE A 105 -5.04 16.55 23.05
C ILE A 105 -4.27 17.83 22.66
N ASN A 106 -2.94 17.82 22.81
CA ASN A 106 -2.11 18.97 22.45
C ASN A 106 -2.13 19.26 20.94
N GLU A 107 -2.14 18.21 20.10
CA GLU A 107 -2.27 18.34 18.65
C GLU A 107 -3.61 18.97 18.28
N PHE A 108 -4.72 18.43 18.80
CA PHE A 108 -6.05 18.96 18.51
C PHE A 108 -6.24 20.39 19.03
N GLU A 109 -5.65 20.73 20.19
CA GLU A 109 -5.61 22.11 20.69
C GLU A 109 -4.89 23.04 19.71
N SER A 110 -3.74 22.60 19.17
CA SER A 110 -2.97 23.40 18.20
C SER A 110 -3.69 23.60 16.85
N GLU A 111 -4.56 22.66 16.48
CA GLU A 111 -5.39 22.71 15.28
C GLU A 111 -6.73 23.43 15.49
N GLY A 112 -7.03 23.85 16.73
CA GLY A 112 -8.31 24.49 17.07
C GLY A 112 -9.52 23.55 16.96
N LYS A 113 -9.33 22.23 17.12
CA LYS A 113 -10.40 21.23 17.06
C LYS A 113 -11.07 21.06 18.42
N ASN A 114 -12.39 20.85 18.40
CA ASN A 114 -13.14 20.49 19.61
C ASN A 114 -12.78 19.07 20.06
N LEU A 115 -12.76 18.85 21.38
CA LEU A 115 -12.51 17.55 21.98
C LEU A 115 -13.81 16.91 22.46
N THR A 116 -13.99 15.65 22.11
CA THR A 116 -15.09 14.81 22.57
C THR A 116 -14.53 13.61 23.31
N ILE A 117 -15.19 13.25 24.40
CA ILE A 117 -14.97 11.99 25.12
C ILE A 117 -16.17 11.08 24.96
N TYR A 118 -15.93 9.79 24.86
CA TYR A 118 -16.96 8.77 24.86
C TYR A 118 -16.82 7.90 26.09
N LYS A 119 -17.89 7.85 26.87
CA LYS A 119 -18.00 7.04 28.07
C LYS A 119 -18.68 5.71 27.77
N THR A 120 -18.10 4.62 28.25
CA THR A 120 -18.66 3.27 28.16
C THR A 120 -18.46 2.55 29.49
N GLY A 121 -19.52 2.46 30.29
CA GLY A 121 -19.41 2.02 31.68
C GLY A 121 -18.54 2.99 32.50
N GLU A 122 -17.44 2.50 33.08
CA GLU A 122 -16.49 3.30 33.87
C GLU A 122 -15.28 3.79 33.06
N PHE A 123 -15.28 3.57 31.74
CA PHE A 123 -14.18 3.93 30.86
C PHE A 123 -14.52 5.17 30.04
N ASP A 124 -13.62 6.15 30.05
CA ASP A 124 -13.67 7.33 29.20
C ASP A 124 -12.54 7.27 28.18
N ASP A 125 -12.84 7.54 26.91
CA ASP A 125 -11.83 7.67 25.87
C ASP A 125 -11.98 8.93 25.02
N LEU A 126 -10.83 9.49 24.60
CA LEU A 126 -10.78 10.59 23.66
C LEU A 126 -11.06 10.09 22.25
N CYS A 127 -12.23 10.42 21.73
CA CYS A 127 -12.75 9.85 20.49
C CYS A 127 -13.70 10.83 19.79
N LYS A 128 -13.66 10.91 18.46
CA LYS A 128 -14.54 11.76 17.64
C LYS A 128 -15.98 11.24 17.53
N GLY A 129 -16.21 9.97 17.82
CA GLY A 129 -17.51 9.30 17.73
C GLY A 129 -17.64 8.35 16.56
N GLY A 130 -18.88 7.96 16.27
CA GLY A 130 -19.19 6.81 15.41
C GLY A 130 -19.19 5.52 16.23
N HIS A 131 -20.10 5.46 17.20
CA HIS A 131 -20.34 4.30 18.05
C HIS A 131 -21.75 3.78 17.86
N VAL A 132 -21.98 2.52 18.23
CA VAL A 132 -23.34 2.02 18.43
C VAL A 132 -23.96 2.67 19.66
N ASP A 133 -25.29 2.72 19.79
CA ASP A 133 -25.91 3.37 20.95
C ASP A 133 -25.60 2.57 22.23
N ASN A 134 -25.58 1.24 22.11
CA ASN A 134 -25.20 0.36 23.21
C ASN A 134 -24.54 -0.94 22.74
N THR A 135 -23.80 -1.58 23.65
CA THR A 135 -23.01 -2.77 23.30
C THR A 135 -23.83 -3.98 22.85
N LYS A 136 -25.17 -4.03 22.99
CA LYS A 136 -25.98 -5.16 22.46
C LYS A 136 -26.19 -5.11 20.96
N GLU A 137 -25.94 -3.98 20.30
CA GLU A 137 -26.01 -3.88 18.84
C GLU A 137 -24.86 -4.59 18.16
N ILE A 138 -23.79 -4.88 18.91
CA ILE A 138 -22.64 -5.64 18.44
C ILE A 138 -23.03 -7.12 18.38
N PRO A 139 -22.99 -7.77 17.19
CA PRO A 139 -23.21 -9.20 17.07
C PRO A 139 -22.16 -9.95 17.90
N ALA A 140 -22.59 -10.62 18.97
CA ALA A 140 -21.67 -11.19 19.94
C ALA A 140 -20.74 -12.24 19.33
N ASP A 141 -21.17 -12.92 18.27
CA ASP A 141 -20.44 -13.91 17.46
C ASP A 141 -19.76 -13.32 16.22
N GLY A 142 -20.04 -12.08 15.85
CA GLY A 142 -19.54 -11.43 14.65
C GLY A 142 -18.14 -10.81 14.78
N PHE A 143 -17.41 -11.05 15.86
CA PHE A 143 -16.04 -10.54 16.02
C PHE A 143 -15.08 -11.55 16.65
N THR A 144 -13.78 -11.34 16.40
CA THR A 144 -12.69 -12.10 17.03
C THR A 144 -11.40 -11.28 17.11
N ILE A 145 -10.58 -11.52 18.14
CA ILE A 145 -9.22 -10.98 18.25
C ILE A 145 -8.25 -11.93 17.55
N THR A 146 -7.40 -11.40 16.66
CA THR A 146 -6.59 -12.22 15.76
C THR A 146 -5.15 -12.39 16.23
N HIS A 147 -4.38 -11.31 16.23
CA HIS A 147 -2.94 -11.35 16.46
C HIS A 147 -2.43 -10.01 16.99
N THR A 148 -1.19 -10.01 17.46
CA THR A 148 -0.46 -8.80 17.83
C THR A 148 0.58 -8.43 16.77
N ALA A 149 0.92 -7.14 16.71
CA ALA A 149 2.03 -6.63 15.91
C ALA A 149 2.76 -5.52 16.68
N GLY A 150 4.01 -5.22 16.31
CA GLY A 150 4.71 -4.03 16.78
C GLY A 150 4.36 -2.82 15.92
N ALA A 151 4.11 -1.67 16.55
CA ALA A 151 3.89 -0.40 15.85
C ALA A 151 4.61 0.71 16.60
N TYR A 152 5.30 1.59 15.87
CA TYR A 152 5.91 2.77 16.49
C TYR A 152 4.91 3.92 16.57
N TRP A 153 4.89 4.65 17.68
CA TRP A 153 4.05 5.83 17.82
C TRP A 153 4.30 6.81 16.66
N ARG A 154 3.24 7.27 16.00
CA ARG A 154 3.29 8.12 14.78
C ARG A 154 4.12 7.55 13.62
N GLY A 155 4.32 6.23 13.57
CA GLY A 155 5.03 5.56 12.47
C GLY A 155 6.53 5.86 12.40
N SER A 156 7.12 6.40 13.47
CA SER A 156 8.54 6.77 13.50
C SER A 156 9.31 5.83 14.43
N GLU A 157 10.32 5.12 13.90
CA GLU A 157 11.21 4.22 14.66
C GLU A 157 11.96 4.90 15.81
N LYS A 158 11.99 6.25 15.84
CA LYS A 158 12.57 7.04 16.93
C LYS A 158 11.68 7.11 18.18
N ASN A 159 10.41 6.74 18.05
CA ASN A 159 9.42 6.81 19.13
C ASN A 159 9.25 5.46 19.85
N THR A 160 8.50 5.45 20.94
CA THR A 160 8.19 4.23 21.69
C THR A 160 7.51 3.18 20.79
N MET A 161 7.96 1.93 20.90
CA MET A 161 7.32 0.79 20.27
C MET A 161 6.10 0.35 21.11
N LEU A 162 4.94 0.33 20.48
CA LEU A 162 3.67 -0.12 21.03
C LEU A 162 3.35 -1.53 20.55
N THR A 163 2.53 -2.23 21.32
CA THR A 163 1.90 -3.48 20.92
C THR A 163 0.52 -3.19 20.35
N ARG A 164 0.36 -3.44 19.05
CA ARG A 164 -0.92 -3.38 18.35
C ARG A 164 -1.65 -4.69 18.50
N ILE A 165 -2.92 -4.66 18.88
CA ILE A 165 -3.80 -5.83 18.89
C ILE A 165 -4.86 -5.67 17.79
N TYR A 166 -4.97 -6.64 16.89
CA TYR A 166 -5.93 -6.63 15.78
C TYR A 166 -7.19 -7.44 16.10
N GLY A 167 -8.35 -6.90 15.74
CA GLY A 167 -9.63 -7.59 15.77
C GLY A 167 -10.33 -7.54 14.41
N LEU A 168 -11.09 -8.58 14.10
CA LEU A 168 -12.01 -8.64 12.97
C LEU A 168 -13.43 -8.43 13.49
N ALA A 169 -14.27 -7.76 12.71
CA ALA A 169 -15.68 -7.62 13.04
C ALA A 169 -16.57 -7.47 11.80
N PHE A 170 -17.67 -8.20 11.81
CA PHE A 170 -18.66 -8.34 10.76
C PHE A 170 -20.07 -8.30 11.34
N GLU A 171 -21.06 -8.21 10.45
CA GLU A 171 -22.49 -8.10 10.78
C GLU A 171 -23.09 -9.37 11.40
N SER A 172 -22.40 -10.52 11.29
CA SER A 172 -22.82 -11.81 11.84
C SER A 172 -21.64 -12.77 12.02
N GLY A 173 -21.85 -13.83 12.83
CA GLY A 173 -20.89 -14.94 12.93
C GLY A 173 -20.67 -15.66 11.59
N GLU A 174 -21.70 -15.80 10.75
CA GLU A 174 -21.57 -16.41 9.42
C GLU A 174 -20.65 -15.60 8.49
N ALA A 175 -20.77 -14.27 8.50
CA ALA A 175 -19.91 -13.38 7.72
C ALA A 175 -18.46 -13.43 8.22
N LEU A 176 -18.25 -13.48 9.54
CA LEU A 176 -16.93 -13.66 10.13
C LEU A 176 -16.31 -15.01 9.71
N ASP A 177 -17.05 -16.11 9.81
CA ASP A 177 -16.58 -17.44 9.43
C ASP A 177 -16.25 -17.53 7.93
N ALA A 178 -17.06 -16.89 7.08
CA ALA A 178 -16.80 -16.78 5.65
C ALA A 178 -15.48 -16.04 5.37
N HIS A 179 -15.24 -14.92 6.06
CA HIS A 179 -13.99 -14.16 5.94
C HIS A 179 -12.78 -14.96 6.44
N LEU A 180 -12.87 -15.61 7.60
CA LEU A 180 -11.81 -16.46 8.14
C LEU A 180 -11.46 -17.60 7.18
N LYS A 181 -12.47 -18.24 6.58
CA LYS A 181 -12.28 -19.26 5.55
C LYS A 181 -11.57 -18.70 4.32
N GLN A 182 -11.95 -17.50 3.86
CA GLN A 182 -11.29 -16.83 2.75
C GLN A 182 -9.81 -16.51 3.06
N MET A 183 -9.50 -16.05 4.27
CA MET A 183 -8.13 -15.79 4.71
C MET A 183 -7.29 -17.08 4.69
N GLU A 184 -7.84 -18.20 5.16
CA GLU A 184 -7.14 -19.50 5.12
C GLU A 184 -6.92 -19.99 3.68
N GLU A 185 -7.89 -19.80 2.79
CA GLU A 185 -7.73 -20.09 1.37
C GLU A 185 -6.68 -19.19 0.70
N ALA A 186 -6.60 -17.91 1.09
CA ALA A 186 -5.57 -16.98 0.61
C ALA A 186 -4.16 -17.40 1.09
N LYS A 187 -4.01 -17.78 2.37
CA LYS A 187 -2.73 -18.29 2.91
C LYS A 187 -2.23 -19.54 2.18
N LYS A 188 -3.13 -20.42 1.74
CA LYS A 188 -2.77 -21.61 0.94
C LYS A 188 -2.22 -21.25 -0.45
N ARG A 189 -2.60 -20.08 -0.98
CA ARG A 189 -2.22 -19.59 -2.32
C ARG A 189 -1.11 -18.54 -2.28
N ASP A 190 -0.52 -18.32 -1.10
CA ASP A 190 0.59 -17.41 -0.93
C ASP A 190 1.80 -17.89 -1.73
N HIS A 191 2.27 -17.06 -2.68
CA HIS A 191 3.39 -17.39 -3.55
C HIS A 191 4.70 -17.61 -2.79
N ARG A 192 4.84 -17.06 -1.57
CA ARG A 192 6.02 -17.29 -0.71
C ARG A 192 6.05 -18.72 -0.20
N LYS A 193 4.88 -19.25 0.16
CA LYS A 193 4.70 -20.63 0.56
C LYS A 193 4.87 -21.56 -0.64
N LEU A 194 4.09 -21.33 -1.69
CA LEU A 194 4.12 -22.17 -2.90
C LEU A 194 5.48 -22.12 -3.60
N GLY A 195 6.11 -20.95 -3.66
CA GLY A 195 7.42 -20.77 -4.28
C GLY A 195 8.50 -21.62 -3.62
N LYS A 196 8.44 -21.81 -2.31
CA LYS A 196 9.32 -22.70 -1.56
C LYS A 196 8.92 -24.17 -1.73
N GLU A 197 7.65 -24.50 -1.54
CA GLU A 197 7.14 -25.88 -1.64
C GLU A 197 7.32 -26.50 -3.03
N MET A 198 7.22 -25.68 -4.08
CA MET A 198 7.36 -26.11 -5.47
C MET A 198 8.78 -25.95 -6.03
N GLU A 199 9.73 -25.45 -5.22
CA GLU A 199 11.11 -25.15 -5.64
C GLU A 199 11.14 -24.20 -6.85
N LEU A 200 10.43 -23.07 -6.75
CA LEU A 200 10.44 -22.01 -7.77
C LEU A 200 11.46 -20.94 -7.42
N PHE A 201 11.41 -20.41 -6.20
CA PHE A 201 12.36 -19.40 -5.73
C PHE A 201 12.58 -19.50 -4.22
N THR A 202 13.65 -18.87 -3.76
CA THR A 202 13.93 -18.65 -2.34
C THR A 202 14.55 -17.28 -2.13
N ILE A 203 14.48 -16.76 -0.91
CA ILE A 203 15.23 -15.57 -0.47
C ILE A 203 16.10 -16.05 0.69
N ILE A 204 17.39 -15.71 0.66
CA ILE A 204 18.39 -16.15 1.62
C ILE A 204 18.98 -14.90 2.28
N ASP A 205 19.05 -14.90 3.61
CA ASP A 205 19.45 -13.71 4.37
C ASP A 205 20.89 -13.28 4.03
N GLU A 206 21.80 -14.22 3.80
CA GLU A 206 23.19 -13.95 3.38
C GLU A 206 23.29 -13.33 1.97
N VAL A 207 22.30 -13.57 1.10
CA VAL A 207 22.21 -12.93 -0.21
C VAL A 207 21.64 -11.51 -0.06
N GLY A 208 20.69 -11.35 0.86
CA GLY A 208 20.07 -10.08 1.21
C GLY A 208 18.57 -10.05 0.95
N ALA A 209 17.85 -9.33 1.80
CA ALA A 209 16.40 -9.19 1.69
C ALA A 209 15.98 -8.53 0.36
N GLY A 210 14.93 -9.08 -0.26
CA GLY A 210 14.40 -8.58 -1.53
C GLY A 210 15.25 -8.93 -2.75
N LEU A 211 16.21 -9.86 -2.63
CA LEU A 211 17.06 -10.36 -3.71
C LEU A 211 16.77 -11.86 -3.93
N PRO A 212 15.73 -12.22 -4.71
CA PRO A 212 15.31 -13.60 -4.87
C PRO A 212 16.28 -14.42 -5.71
N LEU A 213 16.49 -15.67 -5.31
CA LEU A 213 17.15 -16.69 -6.11
C LEU A 213 16.10 -17.62 -6.71
N PHE A 214 16.21 -17.87 -8.01
CA PHE A 214 15.32 -18.80 -8.71
C PHE A 214 15.98 -20.18 -8.82
N TYR A 215 15.25 -21.21 -8.41
CA TYR A 215 15.58 -22.60 -8.71
C TYR A 215 15.35 -22.89 -10.20
N PRO A 216 15.85 -24.03 -10.74
CA PRO A 216 15.69 -24.36 -12.16
C PRO A 216 14.24 -24.28 -12.67
N LYS A 217 13.24 -24.70 -11.88
CA LYS A 217 11.82 -24.62 -12.26
C LYS A 217 11.32 -23.18 -12.36
N GLY A 218 11.67 -22.33 -11.39
CA GLY A 218 11.31 -20.92 -11.42
C GLY A 218 12.04 -20.15 -12.52
N ALA A 219 13.31 -20.48 -12.78
CA ALA A 219 14.08 -19.91 -13.88
C ALA A 219 13.48 -20.29 -15.25
N LEU A 220 13.03 -21.54 -15.42
CA LEU A 220 12.31 -21.98 -16.62
C LEU A 220 10.98 -21.24 -16.79
N LEU A 221 10.20 -21.10 -15.72
CA LEU A 221 8.95 -20.34 -15.72
C LEU A 221 9.20 -18.90 -16.19
N ARG A 222 10.17 -18.23 -15.57
CA ARG A 222 10.57 -16.87 -15.92
C ARG A 222 10.98 -16.77 -17.39
N LYS A 223 11.88 -17.64 -17.86
CA LYS A 223 12.32 -17.66 -19.27
C LYS A 223 11.15 -17.86 -20.25
N THR A 224 10.17 -18.69 -19.88
CA THR A 224 8.99 -18.95 -20.70
C THR A 224 8.12 -17.69 -20.82
N ILE A 225 7.92 -16.98 -19.70
CA ILE A 225 7.18 -15.71 -19.68
C ILE A 225 7.93 -14.64 -20.49
N GLU A 226 9.23 -14.47 -20.26
CA GLU A 226 10.06 -13.50 -20.99
C GLU A 226 10.00 -13.77 -22.51
N GLY A 227 10.14 -15.03 -22.93
CA GLY A 227 10.04 -15.41 -24.34
C GLY A 227 8.67 -15.08 -24.95
N PHE A 228 7.58 -15.37 -24.24
CA PHE A 228 6.24 -15.02 -24.70
C PHE A 228 6.06 -13.51 -24.89
N ILE A 229 6.54 -12.70 -23.94
CA ILE A 229 6.46 -11.24 -24.05
C ILE A 229 7.32 -10.71 -25.20
N SER A 230 8.55 -11.20 -25.35
CA SER A 230 9.43 -10.85 -26.46
C SER A 230 8.77 -11.14 -27.81
N GLU A 231 8.13 -12.30 -27.98
CA GLU A 231 7.39 -12.63 -29.21
C GLU A 231 6.26 -11.64 -29.50
N GLN A 232 5.54 -11.18 -28.47
CA GLN A 232 4.47 -10.20 -28.64
C GLN A 232 4.98 -8.82 -29.04
N GLN A 233 6.13 -8.42 -28.48
CA GLN A 233 6.80 -7.16 -28.80
C GLN A 233 7.41 -7.20 -30.22
N GLU A 234 8.08 -8.29 -30.60
CA GLU A 234 8.68 -8.46 -31.93
C GLU A 234 7.64 -8.39 -33.06
N LYS A 235 6.49 -9.07 -32.89
CA LYS A 235 5.35 -9.01 -33.85
C LYS A 235 4.85 -7.59 -34.10
N ARG A 236 5.06 -6.69 -33.12
CA ARG A 236 4.64 -5.28 -33.16
C ARG A 236 5.79 -4.33 -33.53
N GLY A 237 6.94 -4.86 -33.92
CA GLY A 237 8.07 -4.10 -34.44
C GLY A 237 8.94 -3.45 -33.39
N TYR A 238 8.86 -3.88 -32.13
CA TYR A 238 9.85 -3.51 -31.12
C TYR A 238 11.21 -4.12 -31.47
N LYS A 239 12.28 -3.37 -31.17
CA LYS A 239 13.66 -3.76 -31.41
C LYS A 239 14.39 -3.91 -30.10
N ASP A 240 14.97 -5.08 -29.88
CA ASP A 240 15.79 -5.34 -28.71
C ASP A 240 17.02 -4.43 -28.70
N ILE A 241 17.29 -3.88 -27.52
CA ILE A 241 18.52 -3.18 -27.20
C ILE A 241 19.13 -3.80 -25.94
N TRP A 242 20.40 -3.48 -25.69
CA TRP A 242 21.08 -3.87 -24.46
C TRP A 242 21.64 -2.64 -23.77
N ILE A 243 21.44 -2.56 -22.45
CA ILE A 243 21.87 -1.43 -21.62
C ILE A 243 22.53 -1.94 -20.34
N PRO A 244 23.54 -1.22 -19.80
CA PRO A 244 24.23 -1.62 -18.58
C PRO A 244 23.34 -1.48 -17.33
N HIS A 245 23.80 -2.05 -16.22
CA HIS A 245 23.16 -1.93 -14.90
C HIS A 245 23.75 -0.82 -14.03
N ILE A 246 24.92 -0.31 -14.38
CA ILE A 246 25.67 0.70 -13.62
C ILE A 246 25.94 1.88 -14.55
N THR A 247 25.81 3.10 -14.03
CA THR A 247 26.05 4.33 -14.80
C THR A 247 26.55 5.47 -13.91
N LYS A 248 27.11 6.51 -14.51
CA LYS A 248 27.56 7.71 -13.79
C LYS A 248 26.37 8.51 -13.27
N GLY A 249 26.53 9.16 -12.12
CA GLY A 249 25.53 10.05 -11.52
C GLY A 249 25.05 11.15 -12.47
N THR A 250 25.93 11.67 -13.34
CA THR A 250 25.59 12.69 -14.35
C THR A 250 24.41 12.28 -15.25
N LEU A 251 24.23 10.99 -15.56
CA LEU A 251 23.07 10.54 -16.34
C LEU A 251 21.76 10.76 -15.57
N TYR A 252 21.77 10.47 -14.27
CA TYR A 252 20.60 10.63 -13.41
C TYR A 252 20.33 12.09 -13.07
N GLU A 253 21.37 12.93 -12.97
CA GLU A 253 21.25 14.38 -12.90
C GLU A 253 20.53 14.93 -14.13
N ILE A 254 20.99 14.59 -15.35
CA ILE A 254 20.37 15.04 -16.61
C ILE A 254 18.90 14.62 -16.69
N SER A 255 18.58 13.41 -16.22
CA SER A 255 17.20 12.89 -16.25
C SER A 255 16.33 13.33 -15.07
N GLY A 256 16.88 14.05 -14.08
CA GLY A 256 16.17 14.49 -12.87
C GLY A 256 15.94 13.40 -11.80
N HIS A 257 16.46 12.19 -11.97
CA HIS A 257 16.24 11.09 -11.02
C HIS A 257 16.99 11.28 -9.70
N LEU A 258 18.17 11.95 -9.71
CA LEU A 258 18.89 12.22 -8.46
C LEU A 258 18.10 13.09 -7.49
N ASP A 259 17.32 14.03 -8.03
CA ASP A 259 16.56 14.99 -7.23
C ASP A 259 15.17 14.47 -6.84
N LYS A 260 14.58 13.59 -7.66
CA LYS A 260 13.15 13.24 -7.59
C LYS A 260 12.85 11.77 -7.31
N TYR A 261 13.86 10.88 -7.27
CA TYR A 261 13.65 9.44 -7.09
C TYR A 261 14.31 8.91 -5.81
N ASP A 262 13.51 8.72 -4.76
CA ASP A 262 14.01 8.40 -3.41
C ASP A 262 14.50 6.95 -3.26
N ALA A 263 14.10 6.04 -4.16
CA ALA A 263 14.41 4.62 -4.06
C ALA A 263 15.73 4.24 -4.78
N MET A 264 16.65 5.18 -4.99
CA MET A 264 17.99 4.87 -5.50
C MET A 264 18.86 4.23 -4.42
N TYR A 265 19.72 3.30 -4.82
CA TYR A 265 20.82 2.87 -3.97
C TYR A 265 21.85 3.99 -3.81
N THR A 266 22.56 3.97 -2.68
CA THR A 266 23.69 4.87 -2.44
C THR A 266 24.75 4.75 -3.52
N PRO A 267 25.40 5.85 -3.92
CA PRO A 267 26.43 5.80 -4.95
C PRO A 267 27.63 4.95 -4.53
N MET A 268 28.18 4.20 -5.49
CA MET A 268 29.51 3.62 -5.44
C MET A 268 30.51 4.70 -5.87
N LYS A 269 31.42 5.08 -4.97
CA LYS A 269 32.51 6.00 -5.30
C LYS A 269 33.60 5.27 -6.05
N ILE A 270 33.80 5.63 -7.31
CA ILE A 270 34.85 5.09 -8.18
C ILE A 270 35.64 6.27 -8.74
N ASP A 271 36.90 6.37 -8.36
CA ASP A 271 37.76 7.53 -8.63
C ASP A 271 37.12 8.84 -8.11
N GLU A 272 36.99 9.86 -8.97
CA GLU A 272 36.34 11.14 -8.67
C GLU A 272 34.85 11.17 -9.08
N HIS A 273 34.24 10.00 -9.33
CA HIS A 273 32.88 9.90 -9.84
C HIS A 273 31.99 9.02 -8.98
N ASP A 274 30.75 9.47 -8.81
CA ASP A 274 29.68 8.66 -8.25
C ASP A 274 29.05 7.80 -9.34
N TYR A 275 28.99 6.48 -9.09
CA TYR A 275 28.29 5.53 -9.93
C TYR A 275 27.09 4.95 -9.19
N TYR A 276 26.03 4.68 -9.93
CA TYR A 276 24.77 4.18 -9.39
C TYR A 276 24.37 2.91 -10.13
N VAL A 277 23.83 1.94 -9.38
CA VAL A 277 23.03 0.87 -9.97
C VAL A 277 21.69 1.45 -10.42
N LYS A 278 21.21 1.02 -11.59
CA LYS A 278 20.04 1.65 -12.21
C LYS A 278 18.73 1.35 -11.46
N PRO A 279 17.92 2.37 -11.12
CA PRO A 279 16.57 2.16 -10.61
C PRO A 279 15.53 1.98 -11.73
N MET A 280 15.86 2.47 -12.94
CA MET A 280 15.02 2.51 -14.12
C MET A 280 15.88 2.48 -15.38
N ASN A 281 15.28 2.03 -16.49
CA ASN A 281 15.99 1.91 -17.76
C ASN A 281 15.93 3.18 -18.62
N CYS A 282 14.91 4.01 -18.43
CA CYS A 282 14.55 5.13 -19.31
C CYS A 282 15.75 5.99 -19.73
N PRO A 283 16.64 6.45 -18.81
CA PRO A 283 17.76 7.30 -19.21
C PRO A 283 18.71 6.65 -20.22
N HIS A 284 18.90 5.33 -20.15
CA HIS A 284 19.75 4.60 -21.09
C HIS A 284 19.12 4.50 -22.48
N PHE A 285 17.80 4.30 -22.56
CA PHE A 285 17.05 4.29 -23.82
C PHE A 285 17.16 5.65 -24.51
N MET A 286 17.00 6.74 -23.74
CA MET A 286 17.14 8.11 -24.26
C MET A 286 18.55 8.37 -24.81
N MET A 287 19.59 7.92 -24.10
CA MET A 287 20.98 8.09 -24.54
C MET A 287 21.25 7.32 -25.84
N LEU A 288 20.74 6.08 -25.97
CA LEU A 288 20.90 5.31 -27.20
C LEU A 288 20.15 5.95 -28.36
N TYR A 289 18.91 6.39 -28.16
CA TYR A 289 18.15 7.11 -29.19
C TYR A 289 18.89 8.37 -29.67
N LYS A 290 19.46 9.14 -28.74
CA LYS A 290 20.22 10.38 -29.03
C LYS A 290 21.45 10.16 -29.92
N THR A 291 22.07 8.98 -29.94
CA THR A 291 23.31 8.76 -30.70
C THR A 291 23.11 8.70 -32.22
N LEU A 292 21.88 8.44 -32.67
CA LEU A 292 21.54 8.28 -34.07
C LEU A 292 20.74 9.49 -34.57
N GLN A 293 20.90 9.81 -35.86
CA GLN A 293 20.00 10.74 -36.54
C GLN A 293 18.73 10.00 -36.95
N HIS A 294 17.57 10.59 -36.65
CA HIS A 294 16.26 10.00 -36.96
C HIS A 294 15.48 10.90 -37.92
N SER A 295 14.98 10.32 -39.01
CA SER A 295 14.01 10.97 -39.88
C SER A 295 12.60 10.84 -39.31
N TYR A 296 11.75 11.86 -39.54
CA TYR A 296 10.33 11.75 -39.17
C TYR A 296 9.64 10.54 -39.81
N LYS A 297 10.16 10.04 -40.95
CA LYS A 297 9.64 8.86 -41.67
C LYS A 297 9.93 7.53 -40.95
N GLU A 298 10.95 7.51 -40.11
CA GLU A 298 11.35 6.32 -39.33
C GLU A 298 10.57 6.20 -38.02
N LEU A 299 9.89 7.28 -37.60
CA LEU A 299 9.05 7.27 -36.42
C LEU A 299 7.71 6.55 -36.70
N PRO A 300 7.24 5.71 -35.77
CA PRO A 300 7.76 5.53 -34.41
C PRO A 300 8.92 4.53 -34.30
N VAL A 301 9.94 4.89 -33.50
CA VAL A 301 11.02 3.97 -33.11
C VAL A 301 10.65 3.31 -31.79
N ARG A 302 10.71 1.97 -31.73
CA ARG A 302 10.32 1.18 -30.57
C ARG A 302 11.51 0.36 -30.08
N TYR A 303 12.04 0.71 -28.91
CA TYR A 303 13.07 -0.09 -28.25
C TYR A 303 12.48 -0.88 -27.10
N THR A 304 12.99 -2.09 -26.90
CA THR A 304 12.67 -2.94 -25.75
C THR A 304 13.94 -3.52 -25.14
N CYS A 305 13.93 -3.71 -23.82
CA CYS A 305 15.01 -4.36 -23.10
C CYS A 305 14.46 -4.99 -21.82
N THR A 306 14.33 -6.32 -21.81
CA THR A 306 13.99 -7.06 -20.59
C THR A 306 15.23 -7.13 -19.70
N THR A 307 15.30 -6.28 -18.67
CA THR A 307 16.52 -6.10 -17.87
C THR A 307 16.23 -5.73 -16.42
N THR A 308 17.20 -6.01 -15.55
CA THR A 308 17.08 -5.85 -14.10
C THR A 308 17.34 -4.42 -13.64
N ASN A 309 16.42 -3.90 -12.83
CA ASN A 309 16.48 -2.65 -12.10
C ASN A 309 16.63 -2.91 -10.60
N TYR A 310 17.22 -1.95 -9.89
CA TYR A 310 17.53 -2.03 -8.47
C TYR A 310 16.93 -0.86 -7.72
N ARG A 311 16.03 -1.15 -6.77
CA ARG A 311 15.35 -0.15 -5.94
C ARG A 311 15.66 -0.39 -4.48
N ASN A 312 16.08 0.65 -3.77
CA ASN A 312 16.39 0.60 -2.34
C ASN A 312 15.11 0.67 -1.50
N GLU A 313 14.22 -0.29 -1.70
CA GLU A 313 12.96 -0.44 -0.96
C GLU A 313 13.26 -0.67 0.54
N LYS A 314 12.40 -0.11 1.40
CA LYS A 314 12.54 -0.28 2.85
C LYS A 314 12.35 -1.75 3.22
N SER A 315 13.15 -2.25 4.18
CA SER A 315 13.14 -3.67 4.56
C SER A 315 11.75 -4.16 5.00
N GLY A 316 10.99 -3.33 5.72
CA GLY A 316 9.63 -3.65 6.15
C GLY A 316 8.58 -3.71 5.04
N GLU A 317 8.89 -3.22 3.84
CA GLU A 317 7.98 -3.23 2.69
C GLU A 317 8.21 -4.46 1.78
N LEU A 318 9.31 -5.19 1.97
CA LEU A 318 9.67 -6.33 1.12
C LEU A 318 8.74 -7.51 1.37
N SER A 319 8.26 -8.14 0.28
CA SER A 319 7.34 -9.27 0.37
C SER A 319 7.47 -10.23 -0.80
N GLY A 320 8.13 -11.38 -0.55
CA GLY A 320 8.31 -12.44 -1.54
C GLY A 320 8.85 -11.92 -2.87
N LEU A 321 8.16 -12.23 -3.97
CA LEU A 321 8.38 -11.64 -5.30
C LEU A 321 7.50 -10.42 -5.63
N THR A 322 6.59 -10.01 -4.73
CA THR A 322 5.64 -8.91 -5.00
C THR A 322 6.31 -7.55 -4.83
N ARG A 323 7.17 -7.41 -3.81
CA ARG A 323 7.99 -6.21 -3.59
C ARG A 323 9.42 -6.62 -3.25
N VAL A 324 10.33 -6.30 -4.17
CA VAL A 324 11.73 -6.75 -4.19
C VAL A 324 12.65 -5.57 -4.47
N ARG A 325 13.92 -5.72 -4.12
CA ARG A 325 14.95 -4.73 -4.45
C ARG A 325 15.56 -4.95 -5.83
N SER A 326 15.51 -6.18 -6.35
CA SER A 326 15.98 -6.55 -7.68
C SER A 326 14.80 -7.08 -8.49
N LEU A 327 14.36 -6.32 -9.49
CA LEU A 327 13.25 -6.68 -10.36
C LEU A 327 13.68 -6.60 -11.82
N THR A 328 13.19 -7.51 -12.65
CA THR A 328 13.36 -7.43 -14.11
C THR A 328 12.03 -7.01 -14.71
N GLN A 329 12.08 -5.96 -15.52
CA GLN A 329 10.91 -5.44 -16.23
C GLN A 329 11.08 -5.75 -17.71
N ASP A 330 9.99 -6.16 -18.36
CA ASP A 330 9.80 -6.24 -19.81
C ASP A 330 9.67 -4.84 -20.44
N ASP A 331 10.63 -3.98 -20.11
CA ASP A 331 10.56 -2.54 -20.30
C ASP A 331 10.77 -2.13 -21.76
N CYS A 332 10.01 -1.16 -22.21
CA CYS A 332 10.07 -0.66 -23.57
C CYS A 332 9.82 0.85 -23.63
N HIS A 333 10.44 1.52 -24.59
CA HIS A 333 10.24 2.95 -24.83
C HIS A 333 9.98 3.20 -26.30
N VAL A 334 8.92 3.96 -26.57
CA VAL A 334 8.50 4.33 -27.91
C VAL A 334 8.76 5.81 -28.12
N PHE A 335 9.55 6.12 -29.14
CA PHE A 335 9.82 7.47 -29.61
C PHE A 335 8.89 7.74 -30.79
N ALA A 336 7.93 8.64 -30.60
CA ALA A 336 6.87 8.90 -31.55
C ALA A 336 6.65 10.40 -31.74
N ARG A 337 6.07 10.79 -32.87
CA ARG A 337 5.55 12.15 -33.04
C ARG A 337 4.23 12.32 -32.29
N PRO A 338 3.84 13.56 -31.94
CA PRO A 338 2.57 13.82 -31.27
C PRO A 338 1.34 13.21 -31.98
N ASP A 339 1.32 13.24 -33.32
CA ASP A 339 0.23 12.67 -34.13
C ASP A 339 0.13 11.13 -34.09
N GLN A 340 1.15 10.46 -33.55
CA GLN A 340 1.24 9.00 -33.49
C GLN A 340 0.92 8.44 -32.10
N ILE A 341 0.85 9.27 -31.05
CA ILE A 341 0.71 8.84 -29.66
C ILE A 341 -0.50 7.93 -29.45
N GLU A 342 -1.67 8.33 -29.95
CA GLU A 342 -2.92 7.56 -29.80
C GLU A 342 -2.77 6.14 -30.37
N LYS A 343 -2.27 6.03 -31.61
CA LYS A 343 -2.06 4.74 -32.29
C LYS A 343 -1.07 3.84 -31.54
N GLU A 344 -0.02 4.41 -30.96
CA GLU A 344 0.95 3.64 -30.18
C GLU A 344 0.36 3.15 -28.87
N ILE A 345 -0.49 3.94 -28.21
CA ILE A 345 -1.18 3.50 -27.01
C ILE A 345 -2.17 2.39 -27.33
N ASP A 346 -2.92 2.47 -28.42
CA ASP A 346 -3.82 1.41 -28.87
C ASP A 346 -3.06 0.08 -29.09
N LEU A 347 -1.91 0.16 -29.78
CA LEU A 347 -1.04 -1.01 -29.99
C LEU A 347 -0.56 -1.62 -28.67
N MET A 348 -0.17 -0.79 -27.69
CA MET A 348 0.23 -1.24 -26.35
C MET A 348 -0.95 -1.87 -25.59
N LEU A 349 -2.14 -1.30 -25.68
CA LEU A 349 -3.34 -1.84 -25.03
C LEU A 349 -3.73 -3.20 -25.61
N ASP A 350 -3.65 -3.37 -26.92
CA ASP A 350 -3.92 -4.64 -27.57
C ASP A 350 -2.87 -5.70 -27.20
N MET A 351 -1.61 -5.30 -27.03
CA MET A 351 -0.59 -6.19 -26.48
C MET A 351 -0.92 -6.63 -25.05
N ILE A 352 -1.32 -5.70 -24.17
CA ILE A 352 -1.74 -6.02 -22.79
C ILE A 352 -2.93 -6.99 -22.79
N LYS A 353 -3.94 -6.77 -23.65
CA LYS A 353 -5.09 -7.67 -23.79
C LYS A 353 -4.67 -9.09 -24.13
N GLU A 354 -3.80 -9.26 -25.13
CA GLU A 354 -3.32 -10.57 -25.56
C GLU A 354 -2.51 -11.26 -24.46
N VAL A 355 -1.66 -10.51 -23.75
CA VAL A 355 -0.89 -11.04 -22.63
C VAL A 355 -1.83 -11.49 -21.51
N TYR A 356 -2.77 -10.65 -21.10
CA TYR A 356 -3.71 -10.97 -20.03
C TYR A 356 -4.60 -12.16 -20.38
N ALA A 357 -5.10 -12.23 -21.63
CA ALA A 357 -5.83 -13.38 -22.12
C ALA A 357 -4.98 -14.67 -22.10
N GLY A 358 -3.69 -14.58 -22.47
CA GLY A 358 -2.76 -15.70 -22.41
C GLY A 358 -2.54 -16.26 -21.01
N PHE A 359 -2.60 -15.40 -19.98
CA PHE A 359 -2.51 -15.79 -18.57
C PHE A 359 -3.88 -16.07 -17.91
N GLY A 360 -4.99 -15.91 -18.63
CA GLY A 360 -6.34 -16.04 -18.07
C GLY A 360 -6.70 -14.94 -17.05
N LEU A 361 -6.07 -13.77 -17.15
CA LEU A 361 -6.31 -12.62 -16.28
C LEU A 361 -7.51 -11.82 -16.81
N SER A 362 -8.71 -12.11 -16.29
CA SER A 362 -9.95 -11.45 -16.70
C SER A 362 -10.47 -10.41 -15.70
N ASP A 363 -10.01 -10.47 -14.44
CA ASP A 363 -10.46 -9.58 -13.37
C ASP A 363 -9.40 -8.53 -13.07
N PHE A 364 -9.53 -7.38 -13.73
CA PHE A 364 -8.65 -6.22 -13.52
C PHE A 364 -9.43 -4.93 -13.72
N TYR A 365 -8.88 -3.85 -13.18
CA TYR A 365 -9.29 -2.48 -13.44
C TYR A 365 -8.04 -1.64 -13.73
N VAL A 366 -8.25 -0.49 -14.35
CA VAL A 366 -7.19 0.45 -14.70
C VAL A 366 -7.18 1.61 -13.71
N ARG A 367 -6.01 2.10 -13.31
CA ARG A 367 -5.92 3.27 -12.45
C ARG A 367 -5.17 4.38 -13.15
N ILE A 368 -5.88 5.43 -13.52
CA ILE A 368 -5.29 6.61 -14.14
C ILE A 368 -4.67 7.46 -13.03
N SER A 369 -3.35 7.41 -12.93
CA SER A 369 -2.58 8.19 -11.98
C SER A 369 -2.29 9.58 -12.56
N LEU A 370 -2.81 10.59 -11.87
CA LEU A 370 -2.75 12.00 -12.24
C LEU A 370 -1.76 12.75 -11.35
N ARG A 371 -1.28 13.91 -11.81
CA ARG A 371 -0.42 14.74 -10.96
C ARG A 371 -1.19 15.36 -9.81
N ASP A 372 -0.48 15.71 -8.75
CA ASP A 372 -1.01 16.64 -7.76
C ASP A 372 -1.15 18.03 -8.40
N SER A 373 -2.41 18.50 -8.48
CA SER A 373 -2.74 19.82 -9.00
C SER A 373 -2.22 20.97 -8.12
N LYS A 374 -1.94 20.69 -6.84
CA LYS A 374 -1.49 21.66 -5.83
C LYS A 374 0.04 21.70 -5.70
N ASN A 375 0.73 20.56 -5.81
CA ASN A 375 2.19 20.48 -5.73
C ASN A 375 2.83 20.20 -7.10
N LYS A 376 2.97 21.25 -7.92
CA LYS A 376 3.51 21.14 -9.28
C LYS A 376 5.02 20.94 -9.34
N ASP A 377 5.77 21.33 -8.30
CA ASP A 377 7.24 21.24 -8.26
C ASP A 377 7.75 19.79 -8.27
N LYS A 378 6.93 18.85 -7.76
CA LYS A 378 7.16 17.41 -7.83
C LYS A 378 7.28 16.90 -9.27
N TYR A 379 6.63 17.56 -10.24
CA TYR A 379 6.52 17.09 -11.62
C TYR A 379 7.42 17.88 -12.59
N ILE A 380 7.77 17.30 -13.74
CA ILE A 380 8.54 17.94 -14.81
C ILE A 380 7.58 18.33 -15.94
N GLY A 381 7.77 19.49 -16.55
CA GLY A 381 6.95 19.98 -17.66
C GLY A 381 5.94 21.06 -17.25
N ASN A 382 5.24 21.63 -18.24
CA ASN A 382 4.28 22.70 -18.02
C ASN A 382 2.82 22.17 -17.97
N ASP A 383 1.89 23.03 -17.55
CA ASP A 383 0.47 22.65 -17.41
C ASP A 383 -0.16 22.17 -18.72
N GLU A 384 0.23 22.75 -19.86
CA GLU A 384 -0.32 22.37 -21.16
C GLU A 384 0.04 20.93 -21.55
N VAL A 385 1.30 20.54 -21.33
CA VAL A 385 1.78 19.17 -21.57
C VAL A 385 1.06 18.17 -20.68
N TRP A 386 0.91 18.48 -19.39
CA TRP A 386 0.22 17.62 -18.44
C TRP A 386 -1.26 17.47 -18.76
N ASN A 387 -1.97 18.56 -18.99
CA ASN A 387 -3.39 18.52 -19.35
C ASN A 387 -3.62 17.72 -20.65
N THR A 388 -2.72 17.87 -21.63
CA THR A 388 -2.78 17.10 -22.88
C THR A 388 -2.58 15.61 -22.63
N ALA A 389 -1.55 15.24 -21.86
CA ALA A 389 -1.23 13.85 -21.56
C ALA A 389 -2.33 13.16 -20.74
N GLU A 390 -2.85 13.83 -19.70
CA GLU A 390 -3.92 13.28 -18.85
C GLU A 390 -5.23 13.10 -19.63
N ASN A 391 -5.60 14.08 -20.46
CA ASN A 391 -6.82 13.98 -21.27
C ASN A 391 -6.70 12.89 -22.33
N ALA A 392 -5.54 12.78 -23.00
CA ALA A 392 -5.29 11.69 -23.94
C ALA A 392 -5.43 10.32 -23.25
N LEU A 393 -4.87 10.17 -22.04
CA LEU A 393 -4.97 8.92 -21.28
C LEU A 393 -6.41 8.59 -20.88
N ARG A 394 -7.18 9.58 -20.40
CA ARG A 394 -8.61 9.42 -20.09
C ARG A 394 -9.42 8.98 -21.30
N ASP A 395 -9.23 9.63 -22.44
CA ASP A 395 -9.99 9.32 -23.66
C ASP A 395 -9.70 7.91 -24.16
N ILE A 396 -8.45 7.47 -24.03
CA ILE A 396 -8.03 6.13 -24.43
C ILE A 396 -8.59 5.06 -23.49
N VAL A 397 -8.51 5.25 -22.17
CA VAL A 397 -9.10 4.31 -21.21
C VAL A 397 -10.62 4.23 -21.34
N LYS A 398 -11.30 5.36 -21.64
CA LYS A 398 -12.74 5.34 -21.96
C LYS A 398 -13.07 4.49 -23.19
N LYS A 399 -12.22 4.52 -24.23
CA LYS A 399 -12.42 3.74 -25.47
C LYS A 399 -12.27 2.24 -25.26
N THR A 400 -11.49 1.78 -24.26
CA THR A 400 -11.31 0.33 -24.02
C THR A 400 -12.54 -0.32 -23.39
N GLY A 401 -13.41 0.46 -22.75
CA GLY A 401 -14.54 -0.06 -21.96
C GLY A 401 -14.12 -0.76 -20.67
N TRP A 402 -12.86 -0.63 -20.25
CA TRP A 402 -12.37 -1.20 -18.99
C TRP A 402 -12.87 -0.40 -17.79
N LYS A 403 -13.07 -1.09 -16.66
CA LYS A 403 -13.30 -0.41 -15.38
C LYS A 403 -12.07 0.41 -15.04
N TYR A 404 -12.26 1.68 -14.67
CA TYR A 404 -11.14 2.52 -14.28
C TYR A 404 -11.47 3.47 -13.14
N GLU A 405 -10.44 3.85 -12.40
CA GLU A 405 -10.48 4.87 -11.35
C GLU A 405 -9.39 5.92 -11.62
N GLU A 406 -9.64 7.17 -11.24
CA GLU A 406 -8.63 8.23 -11.27
C GLU A 406 -8.05 8.41 -9.86
N ALA A 407 -6.72 8.52 -9.76
CA ALA A 407 -6.01 8.74 -8.51
C ALA A 407 -5.09 9.96 -8.62
N GLU A 408 -5.33 10.96 -7.78
CA GLU A 408 -4.47 12.15 -7.69
C GLU A 408 -3.20 11.86 -6.89
N ASP A 409 -2.11 12.57 -7.22
CA ASP A 409 -0.76 12.46 -6.63
C ASP A 409 -0.06 11.09 -6.77
N GLU A 410 -0.56 10.23 -7.67
CA GLU A 410 0.05 8.92 -7.95
C GLU A 410 0.88 8.91 -9.24
N ALA A 411 0.89 10.00 -10.03
CA ALA A 411 1.65 10.02 -11.29
C ALA A 411 3.17 9.98 -11.09
N ALA A 412 3.86 9.45 -12.09
CA ALA A 412 5.32 9.56 -12.17
C ALA A 412 5.72 11.04 -12.37
N PHE A 413 6.90 11.42 -11.90
CA PHE A 413 7.35 12.81 -11.98
C PHE A 413 7.49 13.33 -13.43
N TYR A 414 7.54 12.45 -14.43
CA TYR A 414 7.70 12.78 -15.85
C TYR A 414 6.43 12.61 -16.70
N GLY A 415 5.30 12.20 -16.11
CA GLY A 415 4.03 12.07 -16.85
C GLY A 415 2.99 11.20 -16.13
N PRO A 416 1.72 11.27 -16.57
CA PRO A 416 0.66 10.40 -16.05
C PRO A 416 0.84 8.95 -16.54
N HIS A 417 0.29 7.99 -15.81
CA HIS A 417 0.27 6.58 -16.20
C HIS A 417 -1.04 5.90 -15.82
N ARG A 418 -1.26 4.68 -16.31
CA ARG A 418 -2.50 3.91 -16.15
C ARG A 418 -2.29 2.57 -15.46
#